data_AF-A0A0T2KXD9-F1
#
_entry.id   AF-A0A0T2KXD9-F1
#
_cell.length_a   1.000
_cell.length_b   1.000
_cell.length_c   1.000
_cell.angle_alpha   90.00
_cell.angle_beta   90.00
_cell.angle_gamma   90.00
#
_symmetry.space_group_name_H-M   'P 1'
#
loop_
_entity.id
_entity.type
_entity.pdbx_description
1 polymer ?
#
loop_
_entity_poly.entity_id
_entity_poly.type
_entity_poly.pdbx_seq_one_letter_code
_entity_poly.pdbx_strand_id
1 'polypeptide(L)'
;MTSAARARTPRTTRFILTCLGVGLLAGLLSGLFGVGGGTVIVPLLVLILGFDQRLAAGTSLAAIVPTATVGVISYAVHGSVAWIPAIILAAAAVIGAQIGTWLLARVSQFVLRWVFIGFLCVVIVSLFLVIPSRDAVLELTWGSGLALALVGLLTGVAAGLIGVGGGIIIVPTLILLFGASDLVAKGTSLLMMIPTAISGTIGNLRRGNVDLLAAALIGGAACTTTALGAWLATLLNPFAANMLFAAFLVFIATQMAFKALKSRRG
;
A
#
# COMPACT_ATOMS: atom_id res chain seq x y z
N MET A 1 0.35 18.77 33.00
CA MET A 1 0.24 19.91 32.06
C MET A 1 1.62 20.20 31.49
N THR A 2 1.86 19.88 30.22
CA THR A 2 2.81 20.59 29.33
C THR A 2 2.46 20.21 27.90
N SER A 3 1.67 21.08 27.29
CA SER A 3 1.35 21.11 25.87
C SER A 3 2.62 21.37 25.08
N ALA A 4 3.22 20.33 24.50
CA ALA A 4 4.07 20.50 23.34
C ALA A 4 3.13 20.45 22.12
N ALA A 5 2.56 21.62 21.78
CA ALA A 5 1.88 21.80 20.52
C ALA A 5 2.87 21.45 19.41
N ARG A 6 2.81 20.22 18.88
CA ARG A 6 3.45 19.86 17.62
C ARG A 6 3.02 20.93 16.64
N ALA A 7 3.97 21.72 16.14
CA ALA A 7 3.72 22.72 15.12
C ALA A 7 3.13 21.99 13.90
N ARG A 8 1.79 21.94 13.84
CA ARG A 8 1.09 21.42 12.67
C ARG A 8 1.46 22.37 11.55
N THR A 9 1.93 21.83 10.43
CA THR A 9 2.16 22.61 9.21
C THR A 9 0.96 23.53 9.00
N PRO A 10 1.17 24.84 8.79
CA PRO A 10 0.07 25.77 8.62
C PRO A 10 -0.85 25.26 7.51
N ARG A 11 -2.15 25.24 7.77
CA ARG A 11 -3.18 24.74 6.86
C ARG A 11 -3.45 25.74 5.73
N THR A 12 -2.38 26.15 5.06
CA THR A 12 -2.39 27.09 3.95
C THR A 12 -3.02 26.44 2.72
N THR A 13 -3.50 27.24 1.77
CA THR A 13 -3.98 26.76 0.46
C THR A 13 -3.02 25.79 -0.21
N ARG A 14 -1.71 26.04 -0.12
CA ARG A 14 -0.65 25.15 -0.63
C ARG A 14 -0.70 23.76 -0.01
N PHE A 15 -0.96 23.65 1.29
CA PHE A 15 -1.08 22.36 2.00
C PHE A 15 -2.26 21.55 1.44
N ILE A 16 -3.42 22.20 1.30
CA ILE A 16 -4.64 21.57 0.78
C ILE A 16 -4.41 21.10 -0.66
N LEU A 17 -3.93 21.98 -1.53
CA LEU A 17 -3.64 21.65 -2.94
C LEU A 17 -2.65 20.50 -3.07
N THR A 18 -1.62 20.46 -2.21
CA THR A 18 -0.67 19.34 -2.17
C THR A 18 -1.36 18.05 -1.78
N CYS A 19 -2.19 18.05 -0.72
CA CYS A 19 -2.93 16.86 -0.30
C CYS A 19 -3.87 16.34 -1.40
N LEU A 20 -4.58 17.24 -2.09
CA LEU A 20 -5.45 16.88 -3.21
C LEU A 20 -4.64 16.28 -4.37
N GLY A 21 -3.53 16.91 -4.77
CA GLY A 21 -2.67 16.40 -5.85
C GLY A 21 -2.05 15.04 -5.52
N VAL A 22 -1.57 14.86 -4.28
CA VAL A 22 -1.08 13.56 -3.78
C VAL A 22 -2.20 12.53 -3.83
N GLY A 23 -3.41 12.89 -3.40
CA GLY A 23 -4.58 12.03 -3.46
C GLY A 23 -4.92 11.59 -4.88
N LEU A 24 -5.05 12.53 -5.82
CA LEU A 24 -5.36 12.20 -7.22
C LEU A 24 -4.33 11.24 -7.85
N LEU A 25 -3.04 11.47 -7.61
CA LEU A 25 -1.99 10.58 -8.11
C LEU A 25 -2.03 9.21 -7.42
N ALA A 26 -2.17 9.20 -6.09
CA ALA A 26 -2.22 7.98 -5.30
C ALA A 26 -3.45 7.14 -5.64
N GLY A 27 -4.60 7.76 -5.86
CA GLY A 27 -5.84 7.10 -6.28
C GLY A 27 -5.69 6.44 -7.64
N LEU A 28 -5.22 7.17 -8.64
CA LEU A 28 -4.96 6.63 -9.98
C LEU A 28 -4.05 5.39 -9.92
N LEU A 29 -2.92 5.49 -9.21
CA LEU A 29 -1.96 4.39 -9.08
C LEU A 29 -2.50 3.24 -8.21
N SER A 30 -3.29 3.55 -7.17
CA SER A 30 -3.97 2.57 -6.33
C SER A 30 -4.93 1.71 -7.16
N GLY A 31 -5.76 2.34 -7.97
CA GLY A 31 -6.69 1.66 -8.88
C GLY A 31 -5.96 0.85 -9.95
N LEU A 32 -4.93 1.43 -10.58
CA LEU A 32 -4.20 0.80 -11.68
C LEU A 32 -3.43 -0.47 -11.25
N PHE A 33 -2.83 -0.42 -10.06
CA PHE A 33 -1.89 -1.44 -9.60
C PHE A 33 -2.36 -2.23 -8.37
N GLY A 34 -3.50 -1.89 -7.76
CA GLY A 34 -4.05 -2.61 -6.59
C GLY A 34 -3.24 -2.44 -5.30
N VAL A 35 -2.57 -1.30 -5.14
CA VAL A 35 -1.53 -1.09 -4.10
C VAL A 35 -1.97 -0.14 -2.98
N GLY A 36 -3.19 0.40 -3.02
CA GLY A 36 -3.67 1.34 -2.00
C GLY A 36 -3.08 2.74 -2.07
N GLY A 37 -2.07 3.00 -2.91
CA GLY A 37 -1.45 4.32 -3.09
C GLY A 37 -0.50 4.75 -1.96
N GLY A 38 -0.42 4.00 -0.85
CA GLY A 38 0.41 4.36 0.30
C GLY A 38 1.91 4.46 0.01
N THR A 39 2.38 3.73 -0.99
CA THR A 39 3.75 3.79 -1.51
C THR A 39 4.14 5.17 -2.06
N VAL A 40 3.15 5.92 -2.53
CA VAL A 40 3.31 7.25 -3.12
C VAL A 40 2.94 8.31 -2.10
N ILE A 41 1.89 8.07 -1.30
CA ILE A 41 1.45 8.99 -0.24
C ILE A 41 2.59 9.22 0.76
N VAL A 42 3.18 8.16 1.32
CA VAL A 42 4.21 8.30 2.38
C VAL A 42 5.40 9.14 1.91
N PRO A 43 6.06 8.86 0.77
CA PRO A 43 7.20 9.67 0.34
C PRO A 43 6.82 11.11 0.01
N LEU A 44 5.67 11.36 -0.63
CA LEU A 44 5.25 12.72 -0.98
C LEU A 44 4.92 13.55 0.26
N LEU A 45 4.30 12.96 1.28
CA LEU A 45 4.07 13.63 2.57
C LEU A 45 5.38 14.01 3.27
N VAL A 46 6.37 13.12 3.25
CA VAL A 46 7.67 13.41 3.87
C VAL A 46 8.46 14.45 3.06
N LEU A 47 8.45 14.36 1.73
CA LEU A 47 9.26 15.23 0.88
C LEU A 47 8.67 16.63 0.68
N ILE A 48 7.35 16.74 0.51
CA ILE A 48 6.70 18.00 0.16
C ILE A 48 6.14 18.70 1.40
N LEU A 49 5.50 17.96 2.30
CA LEU A 49 4.89 18.51 3.51
C LEU A 49 5.78 18.40 4.75
N GLY A 50 6.95 17.77 4.63
CA GLY A 50 7.91 17.66 5.74
C GLY A 50 7.41 16.81 6.90
N PHE A 51 6.44 15.92 6.68
CA PHE A 51 5.95 15.04 7.72
C PHE A 51 7.08 14.12 8.19
N ASP A 52 7.14 13.85 9.49
CA ASP A 52 7.99 12.78 9.98
C ASP A 52 7.49 11.43 9.45
N GLN A 53 8.38 10.44 9.40
CA GLN A 53 8.08 9.14 8.78
C GLN A 53 6.91 8.43 9.46
N ARG A 54 6.73 8.58 10.79
CA ARG A 54 5.65 7.92 11.53
C ARG A 54 4.32 8.61 11.25
N LEU A 55 4.30 9.95 11.26
CA LEU A 55 3.13 10.74 10.92
C LEU A 55 2.67 10.48 9.47
N ALA A 56 3.61 10.43 8.52
CA ALA A 56 3.30 10.11 7.13
C ALA A 56 2.74 8.70 6.96
N ALA A 57 3.33 7.70 7.63
CA ALA A 57 2.86 6.32 7.60
C ALA A 57 1.43 6.17 8.15
N GLY A 58 1.15 6.77 9.32
CA GLY A 58 -0.20 6.71 9.90
C GLY A 58 -1.24 7.48 9.09
N THR A 59 -0.87 8.65 8.56
CA THR A 59 -1.75 9.46 7.69
C THR A 59 -2.08 8.72 6.38
N SER A 60 -1.08 8.03 5.81
CA SER A 60 -1.25 7.19 4.62
C SER A 60 -2.22 6.04 4.87
N LEU A 61 -2.06 5.28 5.96
CA LEU A 61 -2.98 4.18 6.30
C LEU A 61 -4.44 4.67 6.40
N ALA A 62 -4.66 5.84 7.00
CA ALA A 62 -6.00 6.43 7.08
C ALA A 62 -6.55 6.81 5.69
N ALA A 63 -5.70 7.38 4.82
CA ALA A 63 -6.07 7.73 3.45
C ALA A 63 -6.34 6.50 2.56
N ILE A 64 -5.69 5.36 2.83
CA ILE A 64 -5.86 4.12 2.05
C ILE A 64 -7.29 3.58 2.17
N VAL A 65 -7.92 3.64 3.35
CA VAL A 65 -9.25 3.04 3.61
C VAL A 65 -10.31 3.41 2.56
N PRO A 66 -10.62 4.70 2.32
CA PRO A 66 -11.64 5.07 1.34
C PRO A 66 -11.22 4.69 -0.10
N THR A 67 -9.94 4.81 -0.44
CA THR A 67 -9.45 4.47 -1.79
C THR A 67 -9.52 2.98 -2.07
N ALA A 68 -9.10 2.15 -1.13
CA ALA A 68 -9.17 0.70 -1.24
C ALA A 68 -10.62 0.24 -1.33
N THR A 69 -11.54 0.93 -0.66
CA THR A 69 -12.99 0.65 -0.76
C THR A 69 -13.49 0.91 -2.18
N VAL A 70 -13.20 2.09 -2.76
CA VAL A 70 -13.57 2.40 -4.14
C VAL A 70 -12.94 1.40 -5.11
N GLY A 71 -11.66 1.09 -4.94
CA GLY A 71 -10.95 0.16 -5.82
C GLY A 71 -11.52 -1.27 -5.75
N VAL A 72 -11.82 -1.79 -4.56
CA VAL A 72 -12.49 -3.09 -4.40
C VAL A 72 -13.82 -3.11 -5.11
N ILE A 73 -14.64 -2.05 -4.96
CA ILE A 73 -15.93 -1.96 -5.64
C ILE A 73 -15.71 -2.01 -7.17
N SER A 74 -14.75 -1.24 -7.70
CA SER A 74 -14.44 -1.25 -9.13
C SER A 74 -14.03 -2.62 -9.66
N TYR A 75 -13.19 -3.36 -8.93
CA TYR A 75 -12.79 -4.72 -9.35
C TYR A 75 -13.89 -5.77 -9.11
N ALA A 76 -14.69 -5.62 -8.05
CA ALA A 76 -15.78 -6.53 -7.72
C ALA A 76 -16.90 -6.52 -8.78
N VAL A 77 -17.19 -5.36 -9.37
CA VAL A 77 -18.16 -5.22 -10.48
C VAL A 77 -17.77 -6.09 -11.69
N HIS A 78 -16.48 -6.36 -11.88
CA HIS A 78 -15.96 -7.23 -12.95
C HIS A 78 -15.63 -8.65 -12.46
N GLY A 79 -16.12 -9.06 -11.29
CA GLY A 79 -15.83 -10.39 -10.72
C GLY A 79 -14.35 -10.61 -10.36
N SER A 80 -13.53 -9.55 -10.33
CA SER A 80 -12.08 -9.63 -10.18
C SER A 80 -11.62 -9.53 -8.72
N VAL A 81 -12.34 -10.19 -7.81
CA VAL A 81 -12.01 -10.23 -6.38
C VAL A 81 -12.17 -11.65 -5.85
N ALA A 82 -11.07 -12.24 -5.37
CA ALA A 82 -11.10 -13.53 -4.70
C ALA A 82 -11.43 -13.33 -3.22
N TRP A 83 -12.72 -13.32 -2.89
CA TRP A 83 -13.25 -12.98 -1.56
C TRP A 83 -12.65 -13.82 -0.44
N ILE A 84 -12.58 -15.14 -0.58
CA ILE A 84 -12.07 -16.04 0.47
C ILE A 84 -10.57 -15.81 0.70
N PRO A 85 -9.68 -15.85 -0.31
CA PRO A 85 -8.28 -15.46 -0.15
C PRO A 85 -8.10 -14.08 0.48
N ALA A 86 -8.88 -13.08 0.05
CA ALA A 86 -8.79 -11.73 0.60
C ALA A 86 -9.12 -11.68 2.10
N ILE A 87 -10.13 -12.43 2.56
CA ILE A 87 -10.52 -12.49 3.97
C ILE A 87 -9.44 -13.19 4.80
N ILE A 88 -8.87 -14.29 4.30
CA ILE A 88 -7.76 -14.99 4.98
C ILE A 88 -6.56 -14.05 5.13
N LEU A 89 -6.17 -13.38 4.02
CA LEU A 89 -5.10 -12.39 4.03
C LEU A 89 -5.40 -11.26 4.99
N ALA A 90 -6.61 -10.70 4.96
CA ALA A 90 -7.06 -9.62 5.82
C ALA A 90 -6.95 -9.97 7.31
N ALA A 91 -7.47 -11.13 7.70
CA ALA A 91 -7.49 -11.56 9.10
C ALA A 91 -6.06 -11.68 9.65
N ALA A 92 -5.16 -12.32 8.91
CA ALA A 92 -3.77 -12.43 9.32
C ALA A 92 -3.03 -11.07 9.28
N ALA A 93 -3.32 -10.24 8.29
CA ALA A 93 -2.70 -8.93 8.14
C ALA A 93 -3.12 -7.92 9.19
N VAL A 94 -4.36 -8.00 9.70
CA VAL A 94 -4.80 -7.19 10.84
C VAL A 94 -3.93 -7.45 12.07
N ILE A 95 -3.64 -8.73 12.35
CA ILE A 95 -2.74 -9.14 13.45
C ILE A 95 -1.34 -8.62 13.17
N GLY A 96 -0.83 -8.85 11.95
CA GLY A 96 0.48 -8.38 11.52
C GLY A 96 0.64 -6.86 11.65
N ALA A 97 -0.37 -6.08 11.25
CA ALA A 97 -0.33 -4.62 11.32
C ALA A 97 -0.23 -4.11 12.76
N GLN A 98 -0.91 -4.74 13.72
CA GLN A 98 -0.75 -4.40 15.13
C GLN A 98 0.68 -4.67 15.61
N ILE A 99 1.23 -5.84 15.27
CA ILE A 99 2.62 -6.19 15.59
C ILE A 99 3.60 -5.19 14.94
N GLY A 100 3.39 -4.86 13.66
CA GLY A 100 4.21 -3.93 12.89
C GLY A 100 4.19 -2.52 13.49
N THR A 101 3.01 -1.98 13.81
CA THR A 101 2.93 -0.66 14.46
C THR A 101 3.64 -0.67 15.81
N TRP A 102 3.59 -1.76 16.57
CA TRP A 102 4.36 -1.91 17.81
C TRP A 102 5.87 -1.98 17.59
N LEU A 103 6.34 -2.80 16.65
CA LEU A 103 7.74 -2.93 16.28
C LEU A 103 8.34 -1.63 15.73
N LEU A 104 7.53 -0.73 15.16
CA LEU A 104 7.98 0.56 14.61
C LEU A 104 8.73 1.42 15.63
N ALA A 105 8.46 1.23 16.92
CA ALA A 105 9.15 1.94 18.00
C ALA A 105 10.52 1.32 18.35
N ARG A 106 10.75 0.06 18.00
CA ARG A 106 11.91 -0.74 18.44
C ARG A 106 12.86 -1.13 17.31
N VAL A 107 12.42 -1.13 16.06
CA VAL A 107 13.22 -1.54 14.90
C VAL A 107 13.84 -0.33 14.22
N SER A 108 15.12 -0.43 13.85
CA SER A 108 15.79 0.64 13.12
C SER A 108 15.20 0.79 11.72
N GLN A 109 14.89 2.05 11.35
CA GLN A 109 14.35 2.40 10.04
C GLN A 109 15.28 1.98 8.88
N PHE A 110 16.57 1.82 9.17
CA PHE A 110 17.57 1.41 8.20
C PHE A 110 17.40 -0.07 7.78
N VAL A 111 17.35 -1.00 8.74
CA VAL A 111 17.25 -2.44 8.45
C VAL A 111 15.96 -2.74 7.70
N LEU A 112 14.84 -2.21 8.18
CA LEU A 112 13.54 -2.42 7.54
C LEU A 112 13.52 -1.94 6.08
N ARG A 113 14.11 -0.78 5.83
CA ARG A 113 14.16 -0.20 4.48
C ARG A 113 14.95 -1.10 3.52
N TRP A 114 16.09 -1.64 3.96
CA TRP A 114 16.89 -2.55 3.13
C TRP A 114 16.23 -3.90 2.91
N VAL A 115 15.58 -4.48 3.92
CA VAL A 115 14.80 -5.72 3.75
C VAL A 115 13.69 -5.51 2.72
N PHE A 116 12.98 -4.38 2.77
CA PHE A 116 11.93 -4.07 1.81
C PHE A 116 12.47 -3.79 0.39
N ILE A 117 13.60 -3.10 0.26
CA ILE A 117 14.28 -2.91 -1.03
C ILE A 117 14.69 -4.27 -1.61
N GLY A 118 15.27 -5.16 -0.80
CA GLY A 118 15.63 -6.51 -1.23
C GLY A 118 14.42 -7.30 -1.73
N PHE A 119 13.32 -7.26 -0.98
CA PHE A 119 12.04 -7.85 -1.40
C PHE A 119 11.54 -7.27 -2.73
N LEU A 120 11.57 -5.94 -2.89
CA LEU A 120 11.20 -5.28 -4.13
C LEU A 120 12.05 -5.73 -5.32
N CYS A 121 13.37 -5.86 -5.14
CA CYS A 121 14.26 -6.36 -6.18
C CYS A 121 13.88 -7.78 -6.61
N VAL A 122 13.60 -8.68 -5.65
CA VAL A 122 13.13 -10.05 -5.94
C VAL A 122 11.82 -10.03 -6.74
N VAL A 123 10.86 -9.22 -6.32
CA VAL A 123 9.60 -9.04 -7.06
C VAL A 123 9.85 -8.53 -8.47
N ILE A 124 10.62 -7.45 -8.63
CA ILE A 124 10.90 -6.84 -9.93
C ILE A 124 11.47 -7.88 -10.88
N VAL A 125 12.50 -8.62 -10.46
CA VAL A 125 13.10 -9.70 -11.27
C VAL A 125 12.04 -10.75 -11.62
N SER A 126 11.22 -11.15 -10.65
CA SER A 126 10.20 -12.18 -10.86
C SER A 126 9.11 -11.76 -11.86
N LEU A 127 8.74 -10.47 -11.89
CA LEU A 127 7.79 -9.93 -12.87
C LEU A 127 8.33 -9.96 -14.31
N PHE A 128 9.66 -9.98 -14.51
CA PHE A 128 10.23 -10.20 -15.85
C PHE A 128 10.26 -11.67 -16.27
N LEU A 129 10.17 -12.61 -15.32
CA LEU A 129 10.21 -14.05 -15.59
C LEU A 129 8.82 -14.66 -15.79
N VAL A 130 7.80 -14.12 -15.14
CA VAL A 130 6.43 -14.66 -15.16
C VAL A 130 5.47 -13.63 -15.73
N ILE A 131 4.90 -13.91 -16.90
CA ILE A 131 3.84 -13.08 -17.50
C ILE A 131 2.49 -13.57 -16.99
N PRO A 132 1.69 -12.73 -16.29
CA PRO A 132 0.39 -13.15 -15.77
C PRO A 132 -0.62 -13.40 -16.89
N SER A 133 -1.42 -14.47 -16.77
CA SER A 133 -2.59 -14.71 -17.62
C SER A 133 -3.89 -14.24 -16.94
N ARG A 134 -4.86 -13.78 -17.73
CA ARG A 134 -6.15 -13.30 -17.20
C ARG A 134 -7.07 -14.42 -16.75
N ASP A 135 -6.93 -15.60 -17.34
CA ASP A 135 -7.78 -16.76 -17.09
C ASP A 135 -7.30 -17.63 -15.92
N ALA A 136 -6.23 -17.21 -15.23
CA ALA A 136 -5.68 -17.98 -14.13
C ALA A 136 -6.60 -17.93 -12.90
N VAL A 137 -6.90 -19.12 -12.35
CA VAL A 137 -7.79 -19.29 -11.21
C VAL A 137 -6.95 -19.62 -9.98
N LEU A 138 -7.25 -18.92 -8.89
CA LEU A 138 -6.58 -19.08 -7.62
C LEU A 138 -7.20 -20.29 -6.89
N GLU A 139 -6.54 -21.45 -6.96
CA GLU A 139 -7.04 -22.68 -6.33
C GLU A 139 -6.82 -22.67 -4.80
N LEU A 140 -7.92 -22.78 -4.05
CA LEU A 140 -7.87 -22.81 -2.60
C LEU A 140 -7.77 -24.24 -2.09
N THR A 141 -6.60 -24.59 -1.57
CA THR A 141 -6.30 -25.82 -0.84
C THR A 141 -6.00 -25.45 0.61
N TRP A 142 -5.98 -26.44 1.51
CA TRP A 142 -5.54 -26.21 2.90
C TRP A 142 -4.12 -25.63 2.98
N GLY A 143 -3.23 -26.10 2.08
CA GLY A 143 -1.86 -25.59 1.97
C GLY A 143 -1.81 -24.14 1.50
N SER A 144 -2.56 -23.78 0.44
CA SER A 144 -2.59 -22.39 -0.03
C SER A 144 -3.27 -21.46 0.97
N GLY A 145 -4.29 -21.92 1.71
CA GLY A 145 -4.91 -21.17 2.81
C GLY A 145 -3.92 -20.81 3.92
N LEU A 146 -3.10 -21.77 4.36
CA LEU A 146 -2.05 -21.51 5.36
C LEU A 146 -0.96 -20.55 4.83
N ALA A 147 -0.54 -20.74 3.58
CA ALA A 147 0.43 -19.86 2.94
C ALA A 147 -0.11 -18.43 2.80
N LEU A 148 -1.39 -18.26 2.43
CA LEU A 148 -2.06 -16.96 2.40
C LEU A 148 -2.10 -16.32 3.78
N ALA A 149 -2.41 -17.07 4.83
CA ALA A 149 -2.38 -16.54 6.20
C ALA A 149 -0.96 -16.06 6.59
N LEU A 150 0.07 -16.83 6.27
CA LEU A 150 1.46 -16.44 6.56
C LEU A 150 1.87 -15.18 5.78
N VAL A 151 1.57 -15.13 4.48
CA VAL A 151 1.80 -13.95 3.64
C VAL A 151 1.04 -12.75 4.19
N GLY A 152 -0.23 -12.92 4.56
CA GLY A 152 -1.06 -11.89 5.17
C GLY A 152 -0.43 -11.34 6.44
N LEU A 153 0.04 -12.21 7.34
CA LEU A 153 0.73 -11.80 8.56
C LEU A 153 1.99 -10.98 8.27
N LEU A 154 2.88 -11.49 7.41
CA LEU A 154 4.15 -10.83 7.06
C LEU A 154 3.93 -9.47 6.40
N THR A 155 2.99 -9.40 5.46
CA THR A 155 2.63 -8.16 4.78
C THR A 155 1.92 -7.19 5.69
N GLY A 156 1.10 -7.67 6.63
CA GLY A 156 0.52 -6.86 7.70
C GLY A 156 1.61 -6.21 8.57
N VAL A 157 2.62 -6.98 8.99
CA VAL A 157 3.77 -6.44 9.74
C VAL A 157 4.49 -5.36 8.93
N ALA A 158 4.79 -5.62 7.66
CA ALA A 158 5.40 -4.64 6.78
C ALA A 158 4.52 -3.39 6.58
N ALA A 159 3.21 -3.56 6.41
CA ALA A 159 2.25 -2.47 6.26
C ALA A 159 2.16 -1.60 7.52
N GLY A 160 2.14 -2.21 8.70
CA GLY A 160 2.13 -1.49 9.98
C GLY A 160 3.43 -0.72 10.26
N LEU A 161 4.56 -1.20 9.74
CA LEU A 161 5.86 -0.54 9.88
C LEU A 161 6.08 0.59 8.85
N ILE A 162 5.70 0.38 7.59
CA ILE A 162 6.03 1.27 6.47
C ILE A 162 4.87 2.24 6.16
N GLY A 163 3.63 1.89 6.50
CA GLY A 163 2.43 2.69 6.24
C GLY A 163 1.88 2.55 4.82
N VAL A 164 2.24 1.48 4.12
CA VAL A 164 2.02 1.29 2.68
C VAL A 164 0.80 0.42 2.34
N GLY A 165 0.16 -0.21 3.33
CA GLY A 165 -1.03 -1.05 3.11
C GLY A 165 -0.77 -2.45 2.53
N GLY A 166 0.47 -2.78 2.17
CA GLY A 166 0.91 -4.14 1.85
C GLY A 166 0.75 -4.58 0.39
N GLY A 167 0.04 -3.84 -0.47
CA GLY A 167 -0.26 -4.31 -1.84
C GLY A 167 0.92 -4.40 -2.78
N ILE A 168 2.01 -3.65 -2.53
CA ILE A 168 3.26 -3.82 -3.29
C ILE A 168 3.77 -5.26 -3.14
N ILE A 169 3.48 -5.88 -2.00
CA ILE A 169 3.88 -7.25 -1.69
C ILE A 169 2.80 -8.21 -2.19
N ILE A 170 1.53 -7.92 -1.89
CA ILE A 170 0.43 -8.87 -2.10
C ILE A 170 0.12 -9.10 -3.58
N VAL A 171 0.04 -8.05 -4.39
CA VAL A 171 -0.28 -8.19 -5.82
C VAL A 171 0.70 -9.14 -6.52
N PRO A 172 2.03 -8.93 -6.46
CA PRO A 172 2.97 -9.86 -7.08
C PRO A 172 3.00 -11.21 -6.36
N THR A 173 2.79 -11.28 -5.04
CA THR A 173 2.76 -12.58 -4.34
C THR A 173 1.59 -13.45 -4.80
N LEU A 174 0.41 -12.86 -4.98
CA LEU A 174 -0.78 -13.55 -5.49
C LEU A 174 -0.57 -14.04 -6.92
N ILE A 175 0.06 -13.24 -7.77
CA ILE A 175 0.38 -13.62 -9.15
C ILE A 175 1.42 -14.76 -9.17
N LEU A 176 2.53 -14.59 -8.44
CA LEU A 176 3.70 -15.46 -8.57
C LEU A 176 3.59 -16.76 -7.78
N LEU A 177 3.07 -16.72 -6.55
CA LEU A 177 2.99 -17.91 -5.68
C LEU A 177 1.67 -18.64 -5.79
N PHE A 178 0.60 -17.93 -6.14
CA PHE A 178 -0.75 -18.48 -6.16
C PHE A 178 -1.38 -18.51 -7.55
N GLY A 179 -0.65 -18.07 -8.59
CA GLY A 179 -1.14 -18.08 -9.96
C GLY A 179 -2.40 -17.25 -10.17
N ALA A 180 -2.61 -16.20 -9.37
CA ALA A 180 -3.79 -15.34 -9.53
C ALA A 180 -3.68 -14.51 -10.82
N SER A 181 -4.82 -14.29 -11.48
CA SER A 181 -4.87 -13.32 -12.57
C SER A 181 -4.52 -11.90 -12.10
N ASP A 182 -4.04 -11.06 -13.01
CA ASP A 182 -3.55 -9.73 -12.65
C ASP A 182 -4.66 -8.85 -12.05
N LEU A 183 -5.87 -8.91 -12.60
CA LEU A 183 -7.02 -8.14 -12.11
C LEU A 183 -7.51 -8.70 -10.76
N VAL A 184 -7.58 -10.04 -10.61
CA VAL A 184 -7.96 -10.68 -9.35
C VAL A 184 -6.96 -10.34 -8.24
N ALA A 185 -5.66 -10.36 -8.53
CA ALA A 185 -4.63 -10.00 -7.56
C ALA A 185 -4.78 -8.55 -7.08
N LYS A 186 -5.05 -7.60 -7.99
CA LYS A 186 -5.27 -6.18 -7.66
C LYS A 186 -6.51 -5.99 -6.79
N GLY A 187 -7.65 -6.57 -7.17
CA GLY A 187 -8.90 -6.48 -6.40
C GLY A 187 -8.82 -7.15 -5.02
N THR A 188 -8.23 -8.35 -4.96
CA THR A 188 -8.03 -9.13 -3.72
C THR A 188 -7.09 -8.39 -2.75
N SER A 189 -6.02 -7.80 -3.26
CA SER A 189 -5.09 -6.96 -2.49
C SER A 189 -5.81 -5.76 -1.85
N LEU A 190 -6.58 -5.00 -2.63
CA LEU A 190 -7.31 -3.85 -2.12
C LEU A 190 -8.31 -4.23 -1.02
N LEU A 191 -8.99 -5.39 -1.14
CA LEU A 191 -9.92 -5.88 -0.12
C LEU A 191 -9.20 -6.22 1.18
N MET A 192 -8.05 -6.89 1.09
CA MET A 192 -7.21 -7.15 2.26
C MET A 192 -6.74 -5.85 2.94
N MET A 193 -6.45 -4.80 2.17
CA MET A 193 -5.95 -3.54 2.74
C MET A 193 -6.95 -2.84 3.63
N ILE A 194 -8.25 -2.92 3.37
CA ILE A 194 -9.27 -2.17 4.11
C ILE A 194 -9.16 -2.45 5.62
N PRO A 195 -9.32 -3.69 6.12
CA PRO A 195 -9.23 -3.98 7.55
C PRO A 195 -7.81 -3.78 8.09
N THR A 196 -6.78 -4.08 7.31
CA THR A 196 -5.37 -3.88 7.69
C THR A 196 -5.04 -2.40 7.91
N ALA A 197 -5.53 -1.52 7.02
CA ALA A 197 -5.34 -0.08 7.07
C ALA A 197 -6.16 0.55 8.21
N ILE A 198 -7.39 0.08 8.45
CA ILE A 198 -8.17 0.47 9.63
C ILE A 198 -7.43 0.10 10.92
N SER A 199 -7.00 -1.16 11.04
CA SER A 199 -6.22 -1.68 12.16
C SER A 199 -4.96 -0.83 12.41
N GLY A 200 -4.13 -0.64 11.38
CA GLY A 200 -2.92 0.17 11.46
C GLY A 200 -3.16 1.65 11.75
N THR A 201 -4.27 2.22 11.25
CA THR A 201 -4.70 3.60 11.54
C THR A 201 -5.05 3.75 13.01
N ILE A 202 -5.82 2.82 13.59
CA ILE A 202 -6.15 2.81 15.02
C ILE A 202 -4.87 2.76 15.87
N GLY A 203 -3.92 1.90 15.51
CA GLY A 203 -2.63 1.80 16.20
C GLY A 203 -1.82 3.10 16.16
N ASN A 204 -1.84 3.81 15.02
CA ASN A 204 -1.14 5.09 14.86
C ASN A 204 -1.88 6.27 15.50
N LEU A 205 -3.22 6.26 15.51
CA LEU A 205 -4.04 7.28 16.18
C LEU A 205 -3.76 7.29 17.68
N ARG A 206 -3.70 6.11 18.32
CA ARG A 206 -3.33 5.97 19.74
C ARG A 206 -1.95 6.54 20.08
N ARG A 207 -1.08 6.73 19.08
CA ARG A 207 0.28 7.24 19.22
C ARG A 207 0.44 8.68 18.72
N GLY A 208 -0.64 9.32 18.29
CA GLY A 208 -0.63 10.69 17.76
C GLY A 208 0.09 10.83 16.41
N ASN A 209 0.19 9.76 15.62
CA ASN A 209 0.94 9.72 14.36
C ASN A 209 0.01 9.77 13.12
N VAL A 210 -1.14 10.43 13.22
CA VAL A 210 -2.09 10.57 12.11
C VAL A 210 -2.56 12.01 12.03
N ASP A 211 -2.41 12.64 10.86
CA ASP A 211 -3.10 13.87 10.53
C ASP A 211 -4.41 13.53 9.80
N LEU A 212 -5.52 13.57 10.53
CA LEU A 212 -6.83 13.22 9.99
C LEU A 212 -7.30 14.15 8.87
N LEU A 213 -6.89 15.43 8.86
CA LEU A 213 -7.27 16.35 7.79
C LEU A 213 -6.53 15.98 6.50
N ALA A 214 -5.21 15.79 6.59
CA ALA A 214 -4.43 15.35 5.43
C ALA A 214 -4.97 14.02 4.89
N ALA A 215 -5.25 13.05 5.78
CA ALA A 215 -5.81 11.76 5.40
C ALA A 215 -7.16 11.88 4.68
N ALA A 216 -8.07 12.74 5.20
CA ALA A 216 -9.37 12.96 4.60
C ALA A 216 -9.28 13.64 3.21
N LEU A 217 -8.41 14.65 3.07
CA LEU A 217 -8.20 15.34 1.80
C LEU A 217 -7.58 14.40 0.75
N ILE A 218 -6.54 13.65 1.13
CA ILE A 218 -5.86 12.70 0.26
C ILE A 218 -6.82 11.57 -0.12
N GLY A 219 -7.47 10.95 0.86
CA GLY A 219 -8.41 9.85 0.63
C GLY A 219 -9.60 10.27 -0.23
N GLY A 220 -10.20 11.42 0.05
CA GLY A 220 -11.31 11.96 -0.73
C GLY A 220 -10.93 12.26 -2.19
N ALA A 221 -9.78 12.90 -2.42
CA ALA A 221 -9.27 13.13 -3.76
C ALA A 221 -8.86 11.84 -4.47
N ALA A 222 -8.28 10.88 -3.76
CA ALA A 222 -7.90 9.60 -4.33
C ALA A 222 -9.10 8.76 -4.75
N CYS A 223 -10.25 8.85 -4.06
CA CYS A 223 -11.48 8.18 -4.50
C CYS A 223 -11.90 8.57 -5.92
N THR A 224 -11.75 9.84 -6.31
CA THR A 224 -12.21 10.32 -7.64
C THR A 224 -11.41 9.74 -8.79
N THR A 225 -10.18 9.31 -8.54
CA THR A 225 -9.25 8.78 -9.55
C THR A 225 -9.00 7.28 -9.41
N THR A 226 -9.37 6.67 -8.28
CA THR A 226 -9.20 5.22 -8.07
C THR A 226 -10.03 4.40 -9.05
N ALA A 227 -11.29 4.76 -9.25
CA ALA A 227 -12.15 4.09 -10.22
C ALA A 227 -11.61 4.24 -11.65
N LEU A 228 -11.06 5.41 -12.00
CA LEU A 228 -10.39 5.65 -13.28
C LEU A 228 -9.17 4.74 -13.45
N GLY A 229 -8.33 4.62 -12.42
CA GLY A 229 -7.17 3.73 -12.43
C GLY A 229 -7.54 2.26 -12.60
N ALA A 230 -8.57 1.80 -11.87
CA ALA A 230 -9.08 0.44 -11.99
C ALA A 230 -9.68 0.17 -13.38
N TRP A 231 -10.40 1.13 -13.94
CA TRP A 231 -10.91 1.05 -15.31
C TRP A 231 -9.76 0.96 -16.33
N LEU A 232 -8.76 1.84 -16.24
CA LEU A 232 -7.56 1.79 -17.08
C LEU A 232 -6.84 0.43 -16.98
N ALA A 233 -6.80 -0.19 -15.80
CA ALA A 233 -6.22 -1.52 -15.62
C ALA A 233 -6.91 -2.60 -16.46
N THR A 234 -8.23 -2.48 -16.70
CA THR A 234 -8.95 -3.44 -17.55
C THR A 234 -8.63 -3.28 -19.04
N LEU A 235 -8.29 -2.05 -19.46
CA LEU A 235 -7.92 -1.73 -20.84
C LEU A 235 -6.49 -2.17 -21.19
N LEU A 236 -5.59 -2.23 -20.22
CA LEU A 236 -4.20 -2.62 -20.44
C LEU A 236 -4.07 -4.13 -20.62
N ASN A 237 -3.37 -4.56 -21.66
CA ASN A 237 -2.98 -5.96 -21.77
C ASN A 237 -2.07 -6.38 -20.58
N PRO A 238 -2.06 -7.67 -20.19
CA PRO A 238 -1.32 -8.10 -18.99
C PRO A 238 0.16 -7.76 -19.02
N PHE A 239 0.79 -7.83 -20.20
CA PHE A 239 2.20 -7.49 -20.38
C PHE A 239 2.47 -6.00 -20.09
N ALA A 240 1.69 -5.09 -20.66
CA ALA A 240 1.83 -3.65 -20.43
C ALA A 240 1.52 -3.29 -18.97
N ALA A 241 0.47 -3.87 -18.38
CA ALA A 241 0.16 -3.68 -16.97
C ALA A 241 1.32 -4.13 -16.06
N ASN A 242 1.91 -5.28 -16.38
CA ASN A 242 3.06 -5.83 -15.65
C ASN A 242 4.32 -4.96 -15.82
N MET A 243 4.62 -4.49 -17.04
CA MET A 243 5.74 -3.56 -17.30
C MET A 243 5.58 -2.22 -16.58
N LEU A 244 4.38 -1.64 -16.60
CA LEU A 244 4.08 -0.40 -15.88
C LEU A 244 4.22 -0.59 -14.36
N PHE A 245 3.75 -1.74 -13.85
CA PHE A 245 3.91 -2.07 -12.43
C PHE A 245 5.39 -2.28 -12.05
N ALA A 246 6.17 -2.98 -12.87
CA ALA A 246 7.60 -3.16 -12.67
C ALA A 246 8.35 -1.82 -12.69
N ALA A 247 8.05 -0.93 -13.66
CA ALA A 247 8.62 0.42 -13.72
C ALA A 247 8.28 1.24 -12.45
N PHE A 248 7.04 1.11 -11.97
CA PHE A 248 6.62 1.72 -10.71
C PHE A 248 7.40 1.17 -9.51
N LEU A 249 7.59 -0.15 -9.41
CA LEU A 249 8.39 -0.75 -8.33
C LEU A 249 9.86 -0.33 -8.39
N VAL A 250 10.45 -0.24 -9.58
CA VAL A 250 11.83 0.25 -9.78
C VAL A 250 11.95 1.69 -9.29
N PHE A 251 10.99 2.54 -9.65
CA PHE A 251 10.95 3.92 -9.18
C PHE A 251 10.91 4.00 -7.64
N ILE A 252 10.03 3.23 -7.00
CA ILE A 252 9.92 3.18 -5.53
C ILE A 252 11.21 2.65 -4.89
N ALA A 253 11.77 1.55 -5.39
CA ALA A 253 13.01 0.97 -4.88
C ALA A 253 14.18 1.97 -4.96
N THR A 254 14.29 2.65 -6.11
CA THR A 254 15.32 3.67 -6.37
C THR A 254 15.16 4.86 -5.42
N GLN A 255 13.94 5.38 -5.27
CA GLN A 255 13.64 6.46 -4.34
C GLN A 255 14.00 6.09 -2.89
N MET A 256 13.65 4.87 -2.45
CA MET A 256 13.97 4.38 -1.11
C MET A 256 15.47 4.21 -0.90
N ALA A 257 16.20 3.69 -1.89
CA ALA A 257 17.65 3.52 -1.85
C ALA A 257 18.38 4.87 -1.73
N PHE A 258 18.01 5.87 -2.54
CA PHE A 258 18.60 7.21 -2.45
C PHE A 258 18.41 7.84 -1.07
N LYS A 259 17.19 7.72 -0.50
CA LYS A 259 16.90 8.22 0.84
C LYS A 259 17.70 7.47 1.92
N ALA A 260 17.94 6.17 1.74
CA ALA A 260 18.74 5.35 2.65
C ALA A 260 20.21 5.78 2.66
N LEU A 261 20.78 6.01 1.48
CA LEU A 261 22.18 6.43 1.31
C LEU A 261 22.42 7.84 1.85
N LYS A 262 21.49 8.77 1.62
CA LYS A 262 21.61 10.15 2.13
C LYS A 262 21.54 10.23 3.66
N SER A 263 20.72 9.40 4.28
CA SER A 263 20.62 9.29 5.76
C SER A 263 21.86 8.71 6.43
N ARG A 264 22.80 8.12 5.67
CA ARG A 264 24.06 7.57 6.18
C ARG A 264 25.20 8.61 6.19
N ARG A 265 24.97 9.78 5.59
CA ARG A 265 25.96 10.87 5.39
C ARG A 265 25.72 12.10 6.27
N GLY A 266 24.70 12.10 7.12
CA GLY A 266 24.43 13.15 8.11
C GLY A 266 24.12 12.51 9.46
#